data_AF-A0A2S9WST6-F1
#
_entry.id   AF-A0A2S9WST6-F1
#
_cell.length_a   1.000
_cell.length_b   1.000
_cell.length_c   1.000
_cell.angle_alpha   90.00
_cell.angle_beta   90.00
_cell.angle_gamma   90.00
#
_symmetry.space_group_name_H-M   'P 1'
#
loop_
_entity.id
_entity.type
_entity.pdbx_description
1 polymer ?
#
loop_
_entity_poly.entity_id
_entity_poly.type
_entity_poly.pdbx_seq_one_letter_code
_entity_poly.pdbx_strand_id
1 'polypeptide(L)'
;MFWKVCTDCLGRGKKSQRIRKKAKLQYQKALADFQKSDGEGKAPKKPKGHLKTCTTCNGTGLVQSDQAPIPNQSFPHVAIVGAGIGGVALAVACLHRGIPFTLFERDASFDARSQGYGLTLQQASKAMAGFGIQELQEGVVSTRHVVHHTDGKKIAEWGMRKWMENSDKEAPKKTNIHIARQALRQALIDQINDQATIQWNHQFIDSSMASNKRVQLRFKVNYDILNYEADLVVGADGIRSQVRNQILSNDSTPLRYLDCIVILGICPLSDIENSDHELLDSATVFQTANGHERMYMMPYSRDSIMWQFSFPMSESDAKSLSAQGSKALKLEAIQRTQDWHAPIPQTLRATQEDLVTGYPVYDREVLDEFAFLPVRQAGAKARSLKAFDNTDKSLSQGLGILSRYITLLGDAAHPMSPFKGQGANQALLDALSLARLIYTGCRPPSNWREKGIRTNVLNAFEKEMIERSTVKVKESAAAADFLHSDLVLKEIDAPRGSDIK
;
A
#
# COMPACT_ATOMS: atom_id res chain seq x y z
N MET A 1 -10.99 21.30 -14.90
CA MET A 1 -11.86 21.15 -13.71
C MET A 1 -10.98 20.68 -12.55
N PHE A 2 -11.13 21.28 -11.38
CA PHE A 2 -10.35 20.95 -10.18
C PHE A 2 -11.22 20.24 -9.14
N TRP A 3 -10.57 19.67 -8.12
CA TRP A 3 -11.25 19.04 -6.98
C TRP A 3 -10.92 19.78 -5.70
N LYS A 4 -11.94 20.00 -4.87
CA LYS A 4 -11.76 20.54 -3.53
C LYS A 4 -12.41 19.65 -2.49
N VAL A 5 -11.94 19.78 -1.26
CA VAL A 5 -12.49 19.08 -0.12
C VAL A 5 -13.99 19.36 0.06
N CYS A 6 -14.76 18.30 0.28
CA CYS A 6 -16.17 18.43 0.61
C CYS A 6 -16.33 18.99 2.04
N THR A 7 -16.72 20.27 2.15
CA THR A 7 -16.94 20.98 3.42
C THR A 7 -18.07 20.38 4.24
N ASP A 8 -19.00 19.68 3.61
CA ASP A 8 -20.11 19.03 4.26
C ASP A 8 -19.70 17.86 5.17
N CYS A 9 -18.80 17.01 4.69
CA CYS A 9 -18.29 15.86 5.45
C CYS A 9 -16.85 16.04 5.94
N LEU A 10 -16.31 17.25 5.80
CA LEU A 10 -14.94 17.58 6.13
C LEU A 10 -13.92 16.68 5.42
N GLY A 11 -14.17 16.36 4.15
CA GLY A 11 -13.28 15.53 3.35
C GLY A 11 -13.31 14.03 3.65
N ARG A 12 -14.13 13.57 4.61
CA ARG A 12 -14.18 12.17 5.05
C ARG A 12 -14.96 11.25 4.12
N GLY A 13 -15.82 11.82 3.27
CA GLY A 13 -16.81 11.06 2.49
C GLY A 13 -17.96 10.47 3.33
N LYS A 14 -17.88 10.54 4.66
CA LYS A 14 -18.90 10.02 5.57
C LYS A 14 -19.23 11.04 6.65
N LYS A 15 -20.51 11.09 7.05
CA LYS A 15 -21.00 11.89 8.17
C LYS A 15 -21.36 10.96 9.33
N SER A 16 -20.93 11.31 10.55
CA SER A 16 -21.35 10.59 11.75
C SER A 16 -22.79 10.90 12.05
N GLN A 17 -23.61 9.87 12.18
CA GLN A 17 -24.97 10.00 12.69
C GLN A 17 -24.96 10.18 14.21
N ARG A 18 -26.04 10.77 14.74
CA ARG A 18 -26.26 10.88 16.17
C ARG A 18 -26.30 9.48 16.78
N ILE A 19 -25.56 9.29 17.87
CA ILE A 19 -25.60 8.03 18.64
C ILE A 19 -27.04 7.84 19.14
N ARG A 20 -27.61 6.65 18.93
CA ARG A 20 -28.96 6.31 19.40
C ARG A 20 -29.04 6.50 20.92
N LYS A 21 -30.13 7.09 21.41
CA LYS A 21 -30.35 7.39 22.85
C LYS A 21 -30.12 6.16 23.73
N LYS A 22 -30.60 4.99 23.30
CA LYS A 22 -30.40 3.69 23.98
C LYS A 22 -28.92 3.33 24.18
N ALA A 23 -28.11 3.46 23.13
CA ALA A 23 -26.68 3.15 23.20
C ALA A 23 -25.92 4.13 24.11
N LYS A 24 -26.29 5.42 24.09
CA LYS A 24 -25.73 6.42 25.02
C LYS A 24 -26.05 6.07 26.47
N LEU A 25 -27.30 5.71 26.76
CA LEU A 25 -27.75 5.38 28.11
C LEU A 25 -27.10 4.08 28.64
N GLN A 26 -26.97 3.06 27.79
CA GLN A 26 -26.26 1.82 28.14
C GLN A 26 -24.79 2.08 28.48
N TYR A 27 -24.10 2.93 27.71
CA TYR A 27 -22.73 3.32 28.01
C TYR A 27 -22.62 4.10 29.32
N GLN A 28 -23.53 5.03 29.60
CA GLN A 28 -23.55 5.77 30.86
C GLN A 28 -23.74 4.85 32.06
N LYS A 29 -24.63 3.86 31.96
CA LYS A 29 -24.83 2.85 33.01
C LYS A 29 -23.56 2.03 33.22
N ALA A 30 -22.99 1.47 32.15
CA ALA A 30 -21.76 0.69 32.25
C ALA A 30 -20.57 1.50 32.78
N LEU A 31 -20.48 2.80 32.44
CA LEU A 31 -19.43 3.68 32.96
C LEU A 31 -19.61 3.95 34.46
N ALA A 32 -20.84 4.18 34.91
CA ALA A 32 -21.14 4.35 36.32
C ALA A 32 -20.83 3.06 37.11
N ASP A 33 -21.17 1.90 36.56
CA ASP A 33 -20.87 0.60 37.19
C ASP A 33 -19.35 0.38 37.29
N PHE A 34 -18.59 0.68 36.22
CA PHE A 34 -17.12 0.59 36.21
C PHE A 34 -16.45 1.58 37.19
N GLN A 35 -17.02 2.77 37.37
CA GLN A 35 -16.53 3.74 38.35
C GLN A 35 -16.84 3.31 39.79
N LYS A 36 -17.99 2.66 40.02
CA LYS A 36 -18.35 2.11 41.34
C LYS A 36 -17.51 0.91 41.74
N SER A 37 -16.94 0.18 40.78
CA SER A 37 -16.02 -0.94 41.03
C SER A 37 -14.56 -0.51 41.11
N ASP A 38 -14.26 0.78 41.38
CA ASP A 38 -12.90 1.35 41.40
C ASP A 38 -12.07 1.01 40.15
N GLY A 39 -12.73 0.86 39.00
CA GLY A 39 -12.09 0.51 37.74
C GLY A 39 -11.71 -0.97 37.60
N GLU A 40 -12.23 -1.86 38.47
CA GLU A 40 -12.10 -3.30 38.27
C GLU A 40 -12.85 -3.76 37.01
N GLY A 41 -12.18 -4.59 36.21
CA GLY A 41 -12.71 -5.11 34.96
C GLY A 41 -12.39 -4.26 33.72
N LYS A 42 -13.14 -4.47 32.64
CA LYS A 42 -12.88 -3.84 31.35
C LYS A 42 -13.64 -2.52 31.22
N ALA A 43 -12.91 -1.42 31.06
CA ALA A 43 -13.51 -0.10 30.86
C ALA A 43 -14.52 -0.11 29.69
N PRO A 44 -15.74 0.42 29.89
CA PRO A 44 -16.76 0.42 28.86
C PRO A 44 -16.36 1.29 27.68
N LYS A 45 -16.58 0.80 26.46
CA LYS A 45 -16.24 1.52 25.24
C LYS A 45 -17.33 2.53 24.88
N LYS A 46 -16.95 3.78 24.66
CA LYS A 46 -17.87 4.83 24.22
C LYS A 46 -18.50 4.45 22.87
N PRO A 47 -19.85 4.47 22.74
CA PRO A 47 -20.52 4.11 21.51
C PRO A 47 -20.15 5.11 20.42
N LYS A 48 -19.84 4.61 19.22
CA LYS A 48 -19.55 5.43 18.05
C LYS A 48 -20.84 5.58 17.21
N GLY A 49 -21.07 6.78 16.68
CA GLY A 49 -22.18 7.02 15.75
C GLY A 49 -21.99 6.22 14.46
N HIS A 50 -23.08 5.73 13.88
CA HIS A 50 -23.01 5.06 12.58
C HIS A 50 -22.58 6.06 11.50
N LEU A 51 -21.68 5.65 10.61
CA LEU A 51 -21.18 6.51 9.54
C LEU A 51 -22.04 6.33 8.30
N LYS A 52 -22.77 7.38 7.88
CA LYS A 52 -23.51 7.38 6.61
C LYS A 52 -22.66 8.03 5.52
N THR A 53 -22.72 7.49 4.31
CA THR A 53 -22.13 8.12 3.11
C THR A 53 -22.64 9.55 2.97
N CYS A 54 -21.74 10.49 2.71
CA CYS A 54 -22.09 11.88 2.44
C CYS A 54 -22.75 11.98 1.07
N THR A 55 -23.97 12.50 1.02
CA THR A 55 -24.73 12.68 -0.24
C THR A 55 -24.11 13.75 -1.13
N THR A 56 -23.56 14.82 -0.56
CA THR A 56 -22.97 15.95 -1.29
C THR A 56 -21.76 15.57 -2.15
N CYS A 57 -20.99 14.57 -1.73
CA CYS A 57 -19.81 14.09 -2.46
C CYS A 57 -19.90 12.61 -2.82
N ASN A 58 -21.07 11.98 -2.63
CA ASN A 58 -21.28 10.54 -2.87
C ASN A 58 -20.22 9.62 -2.25
N GLY A 59 -19.65 10.00 -1.10
CA GLY A 59 -18.66 9.17 -0.40
C GLY A 59 -17.19 9.42 -0.72
N THR A 60 -16.86 10.27 -1.69
CA THR A 60 -15.47 10.54 -2.10
C THR A 60 -14.74 11.42 -1.07
N GLY A 61 -15.48 12.36 -0.48
CA GLY A 61 -14.92 13.44 0.32
C GLY A 61 -14.44 14.64 -0.51
N LEU A 62 -14.65 14.64 -1.82
CA LEU A 62 -14.29 15.71 -2.74
C LEU A 62 -15.51 16.18 -3.53
N VAL A 63 -15.49 17.44 -3.97
CA VAL A 63 -16.46 18.03 -4.89
C VAL A 63 -15.71 18.77 -5.99
N GLN A 64 -16.31 18.87 -7.18
CA GLN A 64 -15.72 19.61 -8.28
C GLN A 64 -15.68 21.12 -7.98
N SER A 65 -14.72 21.79 -8.61
CA SER A 65 -14.45 23.21 -8.45
C SER A 65 -13.87 23.79 -9.74
N ASP A 66 -14.26 25.02 -10.07
CA ASP A 66 -13.68 25.75 -11.21
C ASP A 66 -12.34 26.40 -10.85
N GLN A 67 -12.05 26.53 -9.56
CA GLN A 67 -10.80 27.08 -9.04
C GLN A 67 -9.90 25.98 -8.49
N ALA A 68 -8.61 26.10 -8.77
CA ALA A 68 -7.57 25.25 -8.21
C ALA A 68 -7.51 25.40 -6.69
N PRO A 69 -7.26 24.31 -5.93
CA PRO A 69 -7.02 24.40 -4.50
C PRO A 69 -5.80 25.26 -4.20
N ILE A 70 -5.96 26.22 -3.30
CA ILE A 70 -4.86 27.06 -2.83
C ILE A 70 -4.33 26.47 -1.51
N PRO A 71 -3.01 26.28 -1.35
CA PRO A 71 -2.43 25.85 -0.08
C PRO A 71 -2.78 26.80 1.06
N ASN A 72 -3.31 26.25 2.16
CA ASN A 72 -3.64 26.99 3.36
C ASN A 72 -2.54 26.80 4.41
N GLN A 73 -1.77 27.87 4.66
CA GLN A 73 -0.62 27.90 5.56
C GLN A 73 -0.96 27.68 7.05
N SER A 74 -2.25 27.62 7.41
CA SER A 74 -2.68 27.20 8.75
C SER A 74 -2.53 25.71 8.99
N PHE A 75 -2.44 24.88 7.94
CA PHE A 75 -2.10 23.46 8.03
C PHE A 75 -0.58 23.23 8.15
N PRO A 76 -0.13 22.07 8.65
CA PRO A 76 1.29 21.73 8.63
C PRO A 76 1.80 21.58 7.20
N HIS A 77 3.03 22.06 6.95
CA HIS A 77 3.74 21.75 5.72
C HIS A 77 4.30 20.32 5.76
N VAL A 78 3.92 19.50 4.79
CA VAL A 78 4.27 18.08 4.73
C VAL A 78 5.41 17.83 3.73
N ALA A 79 6.55 17.35 4.20
CA ALA A 79 7.59 16.78 3.35
C ALA A 79 7.30 15.29 3.12
N ILE A 80 7.03 14.91 1.86
CA ILE A 80 6.75 13.54 1.45
C ILE A 80 8.01 13.01 0.79
N VAL A 81 8.61 11.95 1.35
CA VAL A 81 9.87 11.38 0.85
C VAL A 81 9.57 10.10 0.09
N GLY A 82 9.73 10.12 -1.23
CA GLY A 82 9.44 9.04 -2.17
C GLY A 82 8.20 9.31 -3.02
N ALA A 83 8.36 9.40 -4.34
CA ALA A 83 7.29 9.60 -5.32
C ALA A 83 6.84 8.28 -5.98
N GLY A 84 6.81 7.19 -5.23
CA GLY A 84 6.05 5.99 -5.60
C GLY A 84 4.53 6.23 -5.52
N ILE A 85 3.73 5.17 -5.75
CA ILE A 85 2.25 5.27 -5.71
C ILE A 85 1.75 5.91 -4.41
N GLY A 86 2.24 5.48 -3.24
CA GLY A 86 1.81 6.01 -1.94
C GLY A 86 2.13 7.49 -1.75
N GLY A 87 3.33 7.93 -2.10
CA GLY A 87 3.76 9.32 -1.91
C GLY A 87 3.06 10.29 -2.86
N VAL A 88 2.94 9.94 -4.14
CA VAL A 88 2.15 10.74 -5.11
C VAL A 88 0.69 10.78 -4.67
N ALA A 89 0.10 9.65 -4.23
CA ALA A 89 -1.26 9.64 -3.73
C ALA A 89 -1.44 10.58 -2.52
N LEU A 90 -0.49 10.62 -1.59
CA LEU A 90 -0.54 11.56 -0.47
C LEU A 90 -0.45 13.01 -0.95
N ALA A 91 0.43 13.32 -1.90
CA ALA A 91 0.54 14.64 -2.51
C ALA A 91 -0.80 15.10 -3.11
N VAL A 92 -1.45 14.25 -3.92
CA VAL A 92 -2.78 14.53 -4.50
C VAL A 92 -3.85 14.70 -3.41
N ALA A 93 -3.82 13.86 -2.38
CA ALA A 93 -4.77 13.96 -1.28
C ALA A 93 -4.59 15.24 -0.45
N CYS A 94 -3.35 15.73 -0.30
CA CYS A 94 -3.01 17.01 0.32
C CYS A 94 -3.47 18.19 -0.55
N LEU A 95 -3.17 18.14 -1.86
CA LEU A 95 -3.57 19.15 -2.84
C LEU A 95 -5.08 19.44 -2.78
N HIS A 96 -5.91 18.41 -2.92
CA HIS A 96 -7.37 18.56 -2.92
C HIS A 96 -7.94 19.06 -1.59
N ARG A 97 -7.13 19.07 -0.52
CA ARG A 97 -7.47 19.54 0.83
C ARG A 97 -6.79 20.86 1.21
N GLY A 98 -6.04 21.46 0.29
CA GLY A 98 -5.28 22.69 0.54
C GLY A 98 -4.21 22.54 1.62
N ILE A 99 -3.70 21.31 1.84
CA ILE A 99 -2.59 21.06 2.78
C ILE A 99 -1.28 21.34 2.04
N PRO A 100 -0.41 22.24 2.54
CA PRO A 100 0.87 22.52 1.88
C PRO A 100 1.80 21.31 1.96
N PHE A 101 2.46 20.97 0.86
CA PHE A 101 3.37 19.83 0.79
C PHE A 101 4.52 20.07 -0.20
N THR A 102 5.56 19.24 -0.07
CA THR A 102 6.61 19.07 -1.07
C THR A 102 6.94 17.59 -1.17
N LEU A 103 6.98 17.07 -2.39
CA LEU A 103 7.24 15.66 -2.70
C LEU A 103 8.67 15.52 -3.22
N PHE A 104 9.49 14.72 -2.55
CA PHE A 104 10.89 14.47 -2.93
C PHE A 104 11.05 13.08 -3.52
N GLU A 105 11.81 12.94 -4.59
CA GLU A 105 12.11 11.66 -5.23
C GLU A 105 13.57 11.58 -5.61
N ARG A 106 14.21 10.43 -5.35
CA ARG A 106 15.62 10.20 -5.66
C ARG A 106 15.87 9.97 -7.15
N ASP A 107 14.87 9.44 -7.86
CA ASP A 107 14.97 9.25 -9.31
C ASP A 107 15.05 10.62 -10.01
N ALA A 108 15.79 10.69 -11.13
CA ALA A 108 16.05 11.96 -11.83
C ALA A 108 14.83 12.55 -12.53
N SER A 109 13.84 11.71 -12.87
CA SER A 109 12.60 12.09 -13.52
C SER A 109 11.54 11.01 -13.33
N PHE A 110 10.32 11.26 -13.83
CA PHE A 110 9.24 10.28 -13.84
C PHE A 110 9.63 8.98 -14.58
N ASP A 111 10.25 9.13 -15.75
CA ASP A 111 10.61 8.05 -16.68
C ASP A 111 11.92 7.33 -16.35
N ALA A 112 12.66 7.76 -15.32
CA ALA A 112 13.97 7.23 -14.99
C ALA A 112 13.99 5.72 -14.65
N ARG A 113 12.84 5.11 -14.31
CA ARG A 113 12.70 3.66 -14.16
C ARG A 113 11.77 3.08 -15.21
N SER A 114 12.29 2.12 -15.98
CA SER A 114 11.52 1.26 -16.87
C SER A 114 10.76 0.13 -16.17
N GLN A 115 10.83 0.03 -14.82
CA GLN A 115 10.21 -1.07 -14.05
C GLN A 115 8.70 -1.13 -14.27
N GLY A 116 8.31 -1.91 -15.27
CA GLY A 116 6.94 -2.24 -15.62
C GLY A 116 6.49 -3.47 -14.85
N TYR A 117 5.55 -3.29 -13.94
CA TYR A 117 4.70 -4.37 -13.47
C TYR A 117 3.27 -3.85 -13.33
N GLY A 118 2.31 -4.74 -13.54
CA GLY A 118 0.90 -4.45 -13.39
C GLY A 118 0.48 -4.48 -11.92
N LEU A 119 -0.49 -3.66 -11.58
CA LEU A 119 -1.13 -3.59 -10.27
C LEU A 119 -2.57 -4.06 -10.38
N THR A 120 -3.04 -4.79 -9.38
CA THR A 120 -4.46 -5.11 -9.23
C THR A 120 -5.07 -4.16 -8.20
N LEU A 121 -5.83 -3.16 -8.65
CA LEU A 121 -6.58 -2.26 -7.79
C LEU A 121 -7.91 -2.88 -7.40
N GLN A 122 -8.09 -3.12 -6.11
CA GLN A 122 -9.30 -3.73 -5.57
C GLN A 122 -10.29 -2.64 -5.15
N GLN A 123 -11.52 -2.70 -5.65
CA GLN A 123 -12.51 -1.63 -5.48
C GLN A 123 -11.98 -0.27 -5.97
N ALA A 124 -11.25 -0.29 -7.09
CA ALA A 124 -10.49 0.83 -7.64
C ALA A 124 -11.33 2.11 -7.74
N SER A 125 -12.53 2.03 -8.32
CA SER A 125 -13.43 3.18 -8.53
C SER A 125 -13.69 3.99 -7.26
N LYS A 126 -13.86 3.31 -6.11
CA LYS A 126 -14.12 3.97 -4.83
C LYS A 126 -12.88 4.64 -4.25
N ALA A 127 -11.72 4.00 -4.35
CA ALA A 127 -10.47 4.55 -3.85
C ALA A 127 -10.01 5.75 -4.71
N MET A 128 -10.04 5.58 -6.03
CA MET A 128 -9.60 6.59 -7.01
C MET A 128 -10.46 7.86 -6.98
N ALA A 129 -11.78 7.72 -6.76
CA ALA A 129 -12.66 8.88 -6.62
C ALA A 129 -12.27 9.77 -5.41
N GLY A 130 -11.62 9.20 -4.39
CA GLY A 130 -11.05 9.97 -3.27
C GLY A 130 -9.86 10.87 -3.64
N PHE A 131 -9.28 10.65 -4.82
CA PHE A 131 -8.18 11.43 -5.42
C PHE A 131 -8.64 12.28 -6.62
N GLY A 132 -9.96 12.36 -6.87
CA GLY A 132 -10.49 13.11 -8.01
C GLY A 132 -10.39 12.37 -9.35
N ILE A 133 -10.02 11.09 -9.34
CA ILE A 133 -9.90 10.27 -10.54
C ILE A 133 -11.17 9.44 -10.68
N GLN A 134 -11.98 9.75 -11.69
CA GLN A 134 -13.26 9.07 -11.93
C GLN A 134 -13.06 7.77 -12.70
N GLU A 135 -12.13 7.77 -13.66
CA GLU A 135 -11.85 6.65 -14.54
C GLU A 135 -10.34 6.49 -14.74
N LEU A 136 -9.91 5.24 -14.93
CA LEU A 136 -8.54 4.88 -15.26
C LEU A 136 -8.54 4.40 -16.71
N GLN A 137 -8.13 5.26 -17.64
CA GLN A 137 -8.22 4.99 -19.09
C GLN A 137 -7.45 3.75 -19.52
N GLU A 138 -6.26 3.56 -18.93
CA GLU A 138 -5.39 2.39 -19.16
C GLU A 138 -5.76 1.18 -18.28
N GLY A 139 -6.87 1.26 -17.55
CA GLY A 139 -7.34 0.20 -16.66
C GLY A 139 -8.07 -0.90 -17.42
N VAL A 140 -7.70 -2.16 -17.17
CA VAL A 140 -8.34 -3.35 -17.73
C VAL A 140 -9.13 -4.07 -16.64
N VAL A 141 -10.41 -4.36 -16.89
CA VAL A 141 -11.27 -5.08 -15.94
C VAL A 141 -11.17 -6.57 -16.22
N SER A 142 -10.80 -7.36 -15.22
CA SER A 142 -10.85 -8.81 -15.33
C SER A 142 -12.26 -9.35 -15.13
N THR A 143 -12.65 -10.29 -15.98
CA THR A 143 -13.99 -10.86 -16.04
C THR A 143 -14.03 -12.36 -15.77
N ARG A 144 -12.88 -13.04 -15.88
CA ARG A 144 -12.72 -14.49 -15.67
C ARG A 144 -11.42 -14.76 -14.93
N HIS A 145 -11.46 -15.68 -13.98
CA HIS A 145 -10.31 -16.13 -13.21
C HIS A 145 -10.28 -17.65 -13.25
N VAL A 146 -9.16 -18.22 -13.67
CA VAL A 146 -9.02 -19.68 -13.86
C VAL A 146 -7.76 -20.18 -13.17
N VAL A 147 -7.80 -21.41 -12.65
CA VAL A 147 -6.63 -22.09 -12.11
C VAL A 147 -6.47 -23.43 -12.81
N HIS A 148 -5.26 -23.72 -13.26
CA HIS A 148 -4.90 -24.95 -13.96
C HIS A 148 -3.82 -25.73 -13.21
N HIS A 149 -3.77 -27.02 -13.48
CA HIS A 149 -2.58 -27.84 -13.31
C HIS A 149 -1.63 -27.60 -14.50
N THR A 150 -0.38 -28.06 -14.43
CA THR A 150 0.64 -27.81 -15.46
C THR A 150 0.31 -28.41 -16.83
N ASP A 151 -0.50 -29.46 -16.88
CA ASP A 151 -1.02 -30.08 -18.11
C ASP A 151 -2.22 -29.34 -18.73
N GLY A 152 -2.69 -28.27 -18.08
CA GLY A 152 -3.85 -27.48 -18.53
C GLY A 152 -5.18 -27.96 -17.98
N LYS A 153 -5.21 -29.02 -17.17
CA LYS A 153 -6.44 -29.44 -16.48
C LYS A 153 -6.90 -28.32 -15.55
N LYS A 154 -8.12 -27.81 -15.78
CA LYS A 154 -8.75 -26.78 -14.95
C LYS A 154 -9.09 -27.33 -13.56
N ILE A 155 -8.60 -26.66 -12.53
CA ILE A 155 -8.79 -26.99 -11.10
C ILE A 155 -9.88 -26.11 -10.47
N ALA A 156 -10.00 -24.85 -10.91
CA ALA A 156 -10.99 -23.91 -10.39
C ALA A 156 -11.29 -22.79 -11.38
N GLU A 157 -12.49 -22.22 -11.30
CA GLU A 157 -12.89 -21.06 -12.08
C GLU A 157 -13.89 -20.17 -11.33
N TRP A 158 -13.70 -18.85 -11.40
CA TRP A 158 -14.65 -17.87 -10.88
C TRP A 158 -14.58 -16.56 -11.69
N GLY A 159 -15.44 -15.59 -11.34
CA GLY A 159 -15.51 -14.29 -12.02
C GLY A 159 -16.80 -14.09 -12.80
N MET A 160 -17.04 -12.85 -13.25
CA MET A 160 -18.33 -12.42 -13.82
C MET A 160 -18.86 -13.38 -14.89
N ARG A 161 -18.01 -13.86 -15.79
CA ARG A 161 -18.41 -14.75 -16.89
C ARG A 161 -19.02 -16.08 -16.41
N LYS A 162 -18.53 -16.66 -15.32
CA LYS A 162 -19.09 -17.91 -14.77
C LYS A 162 -20.47 -17.73 -14.12
N TRP A 163 -20.75 -16.56 -13.56
CA TRP A 163 -21.98 -16.30 -12.80
C TRP A 163 -23.04 -15.54 -13.61
N MET A 164 -22.70 -15.03 -14.80
CA MET A 164 -23.61 -14.26 -15.67
C MET A 164 -24.33 -15.10 -16.73
N GLU A 165 -24.06 -16.40 -16.86
CA GLU A 165 -24.83 -17.28 -17.77
C GLU A 165 -26.33 -17.38 -17.43
N ASN A 166 -26.82 -16.78 -16.33
CA ASN A 166 -28.23 -16.86 -15.93
C ASN A 166 -28.83 -15.60 -15.25
N SER A 167 -28.34 -14.37 -15.49
CA SER A 167 -29.10 -13.20 -15.02
C SER A 167 -28.80 -11.88 -15.74
N ASP A 168 -29.86 -11.22 -16.22
CA ASP A 168 -29.95 -9.78 -16.58
C ASP A 168 -29.75 -8.85 -15.36
N LYS A 169 -28.68 -9.06 -14.58
CA LYS A 169 -28.37 -8.22 -13.42
C LYS A 169 -27.34 -7.16 -13.81
N GLU A 170 -27.56 -5.94 -13.31
CA GLU A 170 -26.66 -4.79 -13.40
C GLU A 170 -25.19 -5.20 -13.20
N ALA A 171 -24.30 -4.63 -14.01
CA ALA A 171 -22.86 -4.82 -13.88
C ALA A 171 -22.41 -4.68 -12.41
N PRO A 172 -21.55 -5.58 -11.89
CA PRO A 172 -21.24 -5.62 -10.48
C PRO A 172 -20.62 -4.32 -9.98
N LYS A 173 -21.13 -3.80 -8.86
CA LYS A 173 -20.69 -2.54 -8.21
C LYS A 173 -19.22 -2.54 -7.74
N LYS A 174 -18.51 -3.66 -7.88
CA LYS A 174 -17.11 -3.84 -7.46
C LYS A 174 -16.37 -4.64 -8.51
N THR A 175 -15.46 -3.98 -9.22
CA THR A 175 -14.56 -4.60 -10.18
C THR A 175 -13.12 -4.41 -9.72
N ASN A 176 -12.29 -5.40 -10.01
CA ASN A 176 -10.83 -5.25 -9.92
C ASN A 176 -10.35 -4.65 -11.24
N ILE A 177 -9.43 -3.70 -11.16
CA ILE A 177 -8.80 -3.08 -12.32
C ILE A 177 -7.32 -3.48 -12.32
N HIS A 178 -6.87 -4.06 -13.42
CA HIS A 178 -5.46 -4.26 -13.72
C HIS A 178 -4.94 -3.03 -14.45
N ILE A 179 -3.84 -2.47 -13.98
CA ILE A 179 -3.26 -1.28 -14.58
C ILE A 179 -1.74 -1.31 -14.42
N ALA A 180 -1.02 -0.87 -15.45
CA ALA A 180 0.41 -0.62 -15.35
C ALA A 180 0.71 0.32 -14.17
N ARG A 181 1.69 -0.01 -13.34
CA ARG A 181 2.11 0.85 -12.22
C ARG A 181 2.41 2.28 -12.67
N GLN A 182 3.11 2.43 -13.80
CA GLN A 182 3.45 3.76 -14.33
C GLN A 182 2.19 4.52 -14.78
N ALA A 183 1.23 3.86 -15.43
CA ALA A 183 -0.03 4.51 -15.82
C ALA A 183 -0.84 4.99 -14.59
N LEU A 184 -0.91 4.22 -13.51
CA LEU A 184 -1.55 4.67 -12.26
C LEU A 184 -0.80 5.86 -11.63
N ARG A 185 0.54 5.79 -11.61
CA ARG A 185 1.38 6.87 -11.08
C ARG A 185 1.19 8.16 -11.89
N GLN A 186 1.14 8.05 -13.22
CA GLN A 186 0.86 9.16 -14.14
C GLN A 186 -0.51 9.76 -13.87
N ALA A 187 -1.57 8.94 -13.81
CA ALA A 187 -2.92 9.40 -13.52
C ALA A 187 -3.04 10.19 -12.20
N LEU A 188 -2.22 9.84 -11.20
CA LEU A 188 -2.10 10.59 -9.95
C LEU A 188 -1.29 11.89 -10.12
N ILE A 189 -0.12 11.84 -10.79
CA ILE A 189 0.71 13.03 -11.04
C ILE A 189 -0.04 14.08 -11.88
N ASP A 190 -0.86 13.65 -12.84
CA ASP A 190 -1.67 14.54 -13.68
C ASP A 190 -2.68 15.37 -12.86
N GLN A 191 -2.98 14.98 -11.62
CA GLN A 191 -3.78 15.80 -10.71
C GLN A 191 -2.98 16.97 -10.10
N ILE A 192 -1.65 16.88 -10.07
CA ILE A 192 -0.74 17.87 -9.50
C ILE A 192 -0.41 18.91 -10.56
N ASN A 193 -1.10 20.05 -10.48
CA ASN A 193 -0.95 21.12 -11.48
C ASN A 193 0.39 21.86 -11.39
N ASP A 194 0.94 21.98 -10.17
CA ASP A 194 2.22 22.66 -9.95
C ASP A 194 3.35 21.65 -9.78
N GLN A 195 4.09 21.43 -10.86
CA GLN A 195 5.23 20.51 -10.88
C GLN A 195 6.37 20.98 -9.98
N ALA A 196 6.45 22.26 -9.58
CA ALA A 196 7.45 22.73 -8.63
C ALA A 196 7.28 22.12 -7.22
N THR A 197 6.11 21.54 -6.93
CA THR A 197 5.88 20.77 -5.70
C THR A 197 6.59 19.41 -5.70
N ILE A 198 7.08 18.93 -6.85
CA ILE A 198 7.80 17.67 -7.00
C ILE A 198 9.28 17.97 -7.25
N GLN A 199 10.12 17.52 -6.32
CA GLN A 199 11.56 17.70 -6.29
C GLN A 199 12.23 16.37 -6.66
N TRP A 200 12.48 16.19 -7.95
CA TRP A 200 13.23 15.05 -8.49
C TRP A 200 14.72 15.12 -8.15
N ASN A 201 15.45 14.01 -8.27
CA ASN A 201 16.88 13.91 -7.95
C ASN A 201 17.24 14.30 -6.50
N HIS A 202 16.29 14.17 -5.57
CA HIS A 202 16.47 14.43 -4.14
C HIS A 202 16.48 13.12 -3.36
N GLN A 203 17.68 12.57 -3.13
CA GLN A 203 17.84 11.37 -2.31
C GLN A 203 17.92 11.76 -0.82
N PHE A 204 16.94 11.35 -0.04
CA PHE A 204 16.96 11.56 1.42
C PHE A 204 18.17 10.88 2.08
N ILE A 205 18.84 11.62 2.96
CA ILE A 205 19.98 11.15 3.75
C ILE A 205 19.53 10.89 5.18
N ASP A 206 19.13 11.95 5.89
CA ASP A 206 18.71 11.90 7.28
C ASP A 206 17.87 13.13 7.68
N SER A 207 17.47 13.16 8.95
CA SER A 207 16.68 14.25 9.52
C SER A 207 17.16 14.62 10.93
N SER A 208 16.98 15.89 11.29
CA SER A 208 17.28 16.42 12.62
C SER A 208 16.20 17.43 13.04
N MET A 209 16.14 17.75 14.34
CA MET A 209 15.25 18.82 14.81
C MET A 209 15.89 20.18 14.56
N ALA A 210 15.15 21.07 13.89
CA ALA A 210 15.51 22.48 13.79
C ALA A 210 15.14 23.25 15.08
N SER A 211 15.75 24.43 15.27
CA SER A 211 15.54 25.29 16.44
C SER A 211 14.10 25.80 16.57
N ASN A 212 13.35 25.86 15.47
CA ASN A 212 11.97 26.34 15.38
C ASN A 212 10.90 25.24 15.56
N LYS A 213 11.26 24.07 16.11
CA LYS A 213 10.39 22.89 16.26
C LYS A 213 9.88 22.28 14.94
N ARG A 214 10.52 22.59 13.81
CA ARG A 214 10.37 21.87 12.55
C ARG A 214 11.41 20.76 12.42
N VAL A 215 11.19 19.86 11.48
CA VAL A 215 12.18 18.85 11.09
C VAL A 215 13.01 19.40 9.94
N GLN A 216 14.33 19.40 10.11
CA GLN A 216 15.28 19.64 9.04
C GLN A 216 15.58 18.30 8.35
N LEU A 217 15.45 18.25 7.04
CA LEU A 217 15.76 17.11 6.19
C LEU A 217 16.99 17.43 5.35
N ARG A 218 17.89 16.45 5.18
CA ARG A 218 19.02 16.55 4.27
C ARG A 218 18.83 15.65 3.07
N PHE A 219 19.05 16.21 1.89
CA PHE A 219 18.96 15.51 0.62
C PHE A 219 20.29 15.60 -0.11
N LYS A 220 20.73 14.47 -0.67
CA LYS A 220 21.78 14.47 -1.70
C LYS A 220 21.13 14.81 -3.03
N VAL A 221 21.63 15.84 -3.68
CA VAL A 221 21.22 16.28 -5.02
C VAL A 221 22.49 16.42 -5.85
N ASN A 222 22.69 15.52 -6.82
CA ASN A 222 23.97 15.38 -7.51
C ASN A 222 25.14 15.19 -6.53
N TYR A 223 26.02 16.20 -6.41
CA TYR A 223 27.17 16.22 -5.51
C TYR A 223 26.95 17.08 -4.25
N ASP A 224 25.83 17.81 -4.19
CA ASP A 224 25.53 18.75 -3.12
C ASP A 224 24.61 18.14 -2.07
N ILE A 225 24.65 18.71 -0.86
CA ILE A 225 23.70 18.43 0.21
C ILE A 225 22.79 19.64 0.39
N LEU A 226 21.51 19.46 0.11
CA LEU A 226 20.49 20.49 0.31
C LEU A 226 19.73 20.23 1.61
N ASN A 227 19.38 21.31 2.30
CA ASN A 227 18.58 21.28 3.51
C ASN A 227 17.16 21.77 3.23
N TYR A 228 16.18 21.11 3.85
CA TYR A 228 14.77 21.48 3.77
C TYR A 228 14.14 21.44 5.14
N GLU A 229 13.12 22.27 5.42
CA GLU A 229 12.40 22.22 6.69
C GLU A 229 10.91 21.91 6.49
N ALA A 230 10.31 21.12 7.37
CA ALA A 230 8.88 20.79 7.33
C ALA A 230 8.26 20.65 8.73
N ASP A 231 6.95 20.84 8.86
CA ASP A 231 6.23 20.58 10.10
C ASP A 231 5.99 19.07 10.31
N LEU A 232 5.93 18.31 9.22
CA LEU A 232 5.72 16.85 9.18
C LEU A 232 6.57 16.22 8.08
N VAL A 233 7.23 15.11 8.38
CA VAL A 233 7.87 14.23 7.38
C VAL A 233 7.08 12.93 7.26
N VAL A 234 6.86 12.49 6.04
CA VAL A 234 6.22 11.21 5.74
C VAL A 234 7.14 10.38 4.86
N GLY A 235 7.61 9.25 5.40
CA GLY A 235 8.37 8.27 4.64
C GLY A 235 7.45 7.44 3.75
N ALA A 236 7.64 7.55 2.43
CA ALA A 236 6.97 6.81 1.37
C ALA A 236 8.00 6.22 0.37
N ASP A 237 9.24 6.04 0.83
CA ASP A 237 10.45 5.69 0.07
C ASP A 237 10.70 4.18 -0.05
N GLY A 238 9.65 3.39 0.16
CA GLY A 238 9.59 1.97 -0.16
C GLY A 238 10.19 1.03 0.89
N ILE A 239 10.30 -0.25 0.54
CA ILE A 239 10.69 -1.35 1.44
C ILE A 239 12.08 -1.18 2.11
N ARG A 240 12.98 -0.40 1.47
CA ARG A 240 14.32 -0.05 1.97
C ARG A 240 14.39 1.39 2.50
N SER A 241 13.27 1.88 3.05
CA SER A 241 13.10 3.24 3.52
C SER A 241 14.23 3.70 4.43
N GLN A 242 14.81 4.85 4.11
CA GLN A 242 15.78 5.54 4.97
C GLN A 242 15.07 6.39 6.03
N VAL A 243 13.88 6.93 5.72
CA VAL A 243 13.06 7.64 6.72
C VAL A 243 12.67 6.70 7.86
N ARG A 244 12.32 5.46 7.54
CA ARG A 244 12.06 4.40 8.52
C ARG A 244 13.24 4.23 9.48
N ASN A 245 14.45 4.16 8.94
CA ASN A 245 15.68 3.93 9.73
C ASN A 245 15.96 5.05 10.75
N GLN A 246 15.42 6.26 10.53
CA GLN A 246 15.57 7.39 11.45
C GLN A 246 14.71 7.26 12.71
N ILE A 247 13.60 6.52 12.64
CA ILE A 247 12.62 6.43 13.74
C ILE A 247 12.36 5.01 14.24
N LEU A 248 12.70 4.00 13.43
CA LEU A 248 12.63 2.58 13.75
C LEU A 248 14.01 1.98 13.45
N SER A 249 14.64 1.32 14.43
CA SER A 249 15.88 0.60 14.14
C SER A 249 15.58 -0.55 13.17
N ASN A 250 16.34 -0.66 12.08
CA ASN A 250 16.20 -1.80 11.18
C ASN A 250 16.60 -3.11 11.86
N ASP A 251 17.45 -3.06 12.89
CA ASP A 251 17.89 -4.25 13.62
C ASP A 251 16.72 -4.87 14.40
N SER A 252 15.74 -4.06 14.82
CA SER A 252 14.57 -4.58 15.53
C SER A 252 13.49 -5.14 14.59
N THR A 253 13.49 -4.75 13.33
CA THR A 253 12.51 -5.21 12.32
C THR A 253 13.16 -5.31 10.94
N PRO A 254 14.11 -6.24 10.73
CA PRO A 254 14.86 -6.37 9.49
C PRO A 254 13.96 -6.83 8.33
N LEU A 255 14.50 -6.76 7.11
CA LEU A 255 13.85 -7.43 5.98
C LEU A 255 13.88 -8.93 6.23
N ARG A 256 12.72 -9.57 6.06
CA ARG A 256 12.59 -11.00 6.17
C ARG A 256 12.39 -11.59 4.78
N TYR A 257 13.31 -12.44 4.37
CA TYR A 257 13.19 -13.21 3.14
C TYR A 257 12.07 -14.25 3.31
N LEU A 258 11.26 -14.45 2.26
CA LEU A 258 10.13 -15.38 2.27
C LEU A 258 10.40 -16.66 1.47
N ASP A 259 11.67 -17.10 1.47
CA ASP A 259 12.12 -18.38 0.89
C ASP A 259 11.76 -18.61 -0.58
N CYS A 260 11.51 -17.53 -1.33
CA CYS A 260 11.18 -17.61 -2.75
C CYS A 260 11.70 -16.42 -3.56
N ILE A 261 11.89 -16.67 -4.85
CA ILE A 261 12.13 -15.66 -5.87
C ILE A 261 10.85 -15.42 -6.69
N VAL A 262 10.70 -14.20 -7.18
CA VAL A 262 9.70 -13.85 -8.20
C VAL A 262 10.42 -13.36 -9.45
N ILE A 263 9.99 -13.86 -10.60
CA ILE A 263 10.36 -13.40 -11.94
C ILE A 263 9.10 -12.85 -12.61
N LEU A 264 9.20 -11.68 -13.23
CA LEU A 264 8.11 -10.99 -13.90
C LEU A 264 8.50 -10.71 -15.34
N GLY A 265 7.53 -10.78 -16.23
CA GLY A 265 7.69 -10.29 -17.60
C GLY A 265 6.42 -9.67 -18.14
N ILE A 266 6.58 -8.75 -19.08
CA ILE A 266 5.49 -8.16 -19.85
C ILE A 266 5.68 -8.53 -21.32
N CYS A 267 4.69 -9.20 -21.90
CA CYS A 267 4.72 -9.64 -23.29
C CYS A 267 3.63 -8.92 -24.08
N PRO A 268 3.98 -8.17 -25.15
CA PRO A 268 3.01 -7.78 -26.16
C PRO A 268 2.30 -9.01 -26.72
N LEU A 269 0.98 -8.93 -26.90
CA LEU A 269 0.20 -10.03 -27.46
C LEU A 269 0.57 -10.29 -28.92
N SER A 270 0.99 -9.25 -29.65
CA SER A 270 1.50 -9.33 -31.03
C SER A 270 2.72 -10.23 -31.19
N ASP A 271 3.50 -10.42 -30.13
CA ASP A 271 4.76 -11.14 -30.17
C ASP A 271 4.55 -12.65 -29.92
N ILE A 272 3.35 -13.04 -29.46
CA ILE A 272 3.01 -14.43 -29.12
C ILE A 272 2.47 -15.12 -30.37
N GLU A 273 3.15 -16.18 -30.80
CA GLU A 273 2.64 -17.06 -31.86
C GLU A 273 1.30 -17.69 -31.45
N ASN A 274 0.30 -17.63 -32.34
CA ASN A 274 -1.07 -18.09 -32.07
C ASN A 274 -1.70 -17.41 -30.84
N SER A 275 -1.67 -16.08 -30.81
CA SER A 275 -2.27 -15.26 -29.75
C SER A 275 -3.80 -15.42 -29.60
N ASP A 276 -4.47 -16.07 -30.55
CA ASP A 276 -5.89 -16.45 -30.47
C ASP A 276 -6.08 -17.63 -29.49
N HIS A 277 -5.99 -17.31 -28.19
CA HIS A 277 -6.15 -18.25 -27.10
C HIS A 277 -7.13 -17.70 -26.07
N GLU A 278 -8.02 -18.55 -25.53
CA GLU A 278 -9.08 -18.11 -24.59
C GLU A 278 -8.56 -17.48 -23.28
N LEU A 279 -7.27 -17.67 -22.97
CA LEU A 279 -6.58 -17.12 -21.80
C LEU A 279 -5.87 -15.79 -22.09
N LEU A 280 -5.82 -15.35 -23.35
CA LEU A 280 -5.17 -14.13 -23.82
C LEU A 280 -6.18 -13.09 -24.35
N ASP A 281 -7.42 -13.14 -23.88
CA ASP A 281 -8.54 -12.30 -24.30
C ASP A 281 -8.59 -10.90 -23.66
N SER A 282 -7.47 -10.45 -23.08
CA SER A 282 -7.34 -9.19 -22.35
C SER A 282 -8.35 -8.99 -21.21
N ALA A 283 -8.96 -10.06 -20.69
CA ALA A 283 -9.90 -10.01 -19.57
C ALA A 283 -9.78 -11.21 -18.62
N THR A 284 -9.02 -12.24 -18.99
CA THR A 284 -8.77 -13.44 -18.19
C THR A 284 -7.52 -13.29 -17.35
N VAL A 285 -7.67 -13.56 -16.05
CA VAL A 285 -6.55 -13.79 -15.14
C VAL A 285 -6.44 -15.29 -14.94
N PHE A 286 -5.25 -15.87 -15.02
CA PHE A 286 -5.10 -17.29 -14.72
C PHE A 286 -3.87 -17.60 -13.89
N GLN A 287 -3.94 -18.74 -13.21
CA GLN A 287 -2.86 -19.28 -12.42
C GLN A 287 -2.61 -20.73 -12.80
N THR A 288 -1.35 -21.13 -12.78
CA THR A 288 -0.93 -22.51 -12.98
C THR A 288 0.07 -22.84 -11.91
N ALA A 289 -0.10 -23.97 -11.23
CA ALA A 289 0.79 -24.40 -10.17
C ALA A 289 0.95 -25.91 -10.15
N ASN A 290 2.05 -26.39 -9.56
CA ASN A 290 2.36 -27.81 -9.35
C ASN A 290 2.66 -28.15 -7.88
N GLY A 291 2.31 -27.26 -6.95
CA GLY A 291 2.61 -27.42 -5.52
C GLY A 291 3.96 -26.86 -5.09
N HIS A 292 4.85 -26.48 -6.00
CA HIS A 292 6.12 -25.83 -5.67
C HIS A 292 6.38 -24.58 -6.51
N GLU A 293 5.92 -24.54 -7.74
CA GLU A 293 6.08 -23.43 -8.66
C GLU A 293 4.71 -22.86 -8.99
N ARG A 294 4.67 -21.55 -9.22
CA ARG A 294 3.43 -20.85 -9.56
C ARG A 294 3.67 -19.87 -10.69
N MET A 295 2.88 -20.00 -11.74
CA MET A 295 2.67 -18.98 -12.76
C MET A 295 1.38 -18.22 -12.47
N TYR A 296 1.44 -16.89 -12.48
CA TYR A 296 0.29 -15.99 -12.44
C TYR A 296 0.34 -15.06 -13.63
N MET A 297 -0.74 -15.03 -14.41
CA MET A 297 -0.82 -14.20 -15.61
C MET A 297 -2.07 -13.34 -15.57
N MET A 298 -1.93 -12.07 -15.94
CA MET A 298 -3.03 -11.11 -15.99
C MET A 298 -2.82 -10.09 -17.12
N PRO A 299 -3.89 -9.51 -17.67
CA PRO A 299 -3.78 -8.40 -18.61
C PRO A 299 -2.96 -7.26 -17.99
N TYR A 300 -1.95 -6.78 -18.70
CA TYR A 300 -1.16 -5.61 -18.31
C TYR A 300 -1.76 -4.33 -18.90
N SER A 301 -2.16 -4.43 -20.17
CA SER A 301 -2.88 -3.43 -20.96
C SER A 301 -3.86 -4.18 -21.88
N ARG A 302 -4.50 -3.49 -22.83
CA ARG A 302 -5.34 -4.14 -23.84
C ARG A 302 -4.55 -5.04 -24.79
N ASP A 303 -3.27 -4.73 -25.01
CA ASP A 303 -2.45 -5.35 -26.07
C ASP A 303 -1.23 -6.10 -25.50
N SER A 304 -1.17 -6.30 -24.19
CA SER A 304 -0.05 -7.00 -23.53
C SER A 304 -0.48 -7.72 -22.27
N ILE A 305 0.17 -8.84 -21.99
CA ILE A 305 -0.02 -9.66 -20.79
C ILE A 305 1.19 -9.57 -19.87
N MET A 306 0.95 -9.52 -18.56
CA MET A 306 2.00 -9.70 -17.56
C MET A 306 1.98 -11.12 -17.04
N TRP A 307 3.15 -11.72 -16.89
CA TRP A 307 3.34 -12.96 -16.17
C TRP A 307 4.22 -12.75 -14.94
N GLN A 308 3.96 -13.54 -13.91
CA GLN A 308 4.69 -13.61 -12.66
C GLN A 308 4.92 -15.08 -12.34
N PHE A 309 6.18 -15.50 -12.39
CA PHE A 309 6.60 -16.83 -12.04
C PHE A 309 7.32 -16.81 -10.70
N SER A 310 6.91 -17.66 -9.76
CA SER A 310 7.50 -17.74 -8.43
C SER A 310 7.75 -19.18 -8.01
N PHE A 311 8.85 -19.39 -7.28
CA PHE A 311 9.26 -20.70 -6.81
C PHE A 311 10.22 -20.59 -5.60
N PRO A 312 10.26 -21.60 -4.72
CA PRO A 312 11.19 -21.67 -3.60
C PRO A 312 12.64 -21.63 -4.05
N MET A 313 13.46 -20.83 -3.36
CA MET A 313 14.88 -20.67 -3.65
C MET A 313 15.60 -20.14 -2.41
N SER A 314 16.83 -20.58 -2.15
CA SER A 314 17.64 -20.02 -1.06
C SER A 314 17.91 -18.52 -1.31
N GLU A 315 18.09 -17.73 -0.24
CA GLU A 315 18.29 -16.28 -0.41
C GLU A 315 19.57 -15.96 -1.21
N SER A 316 20.63 -16.74 -1.01
CA SER A 316 21.90 -16.58 -1.75
C SER A 316 21.72 -16.85 -3.23
N ASP A 317 20.99 -17.91 -3.59
CA ASP A 317 20.76 -18.27 -4.99
C ASP A 317 19.82 -17.27 -5.65
N ALA A 318 18.78 -16.82 -4.95
CA ALA A 318 17.85 -15.82 -5.45
C ALA A 318 18.55 -14.47 -5.74
N LYS A 319 19.44 -14.04 -4.84
CA LYS A 319 20.30 -12.87 -5.07
C LYS A 319 21.24 -13.08 -6.25
N SER A 320 21.86 -14.25 -6.35
CA SER A 320 22.78 -14.59 -7.44
C SER A 320 22.06 -14.57 -8.79
N LEU A 321 20.91 -15.23 -8.91
CA LEU A 321 20.11 -15.26 -10.14
C LEU A 321 19.60 -13.88 -10.53
N SER A 322 19.10 -13.10 -9.56
CA SER A 322 18.67 -11.72 -9.80
C SER A 322 19.82 -10.83 -10.30
N ALA A 323 21.02 -11.01 -9.78
CA ALA A 323 22.21 -10.26 -10.20
C ALA A 323 22.74 -10.63 -11.60
N GLN A 324 22.43 -11.84 -12.10
CA GLN A 324 22.78 -12.26 -13.48
C GLN A 324 21.96 -11.53 -14.55
N GLY A 325 20.88 -10.84 -14.15
CA GLY A 325 20.09 -9.98 -15.03
C GLY A 325 18.98 -10.71 -15.78
N SER A 326 18.30 -9.95 -16.64
CA SER A 326 17.01 -10.33 -17.19
C SER A 326 17.06 -11.55 -18.12
N LYS A 327 18.14 -11.73 -18.88
CA LYS A 327 18.36 -12.90 -19.73
C LYS A 327 18.40 -14.20 -18.93
N ALA A 328 19.17 -14.25 -17.83
CA ALA A 328 19.27 -15.43 -16.97
C ALA A 328 17.91 -15.76 -16.33
N LEU A 329 17.21 -14.72 -15.84
CA LEU A 329 15.87 -14.84 -15.28
C LEU A 329 14.86 -15.40 -16.30
N LYS A 330 14.88 -14.89 -17.54
CA LYS A 330 14.02 -15.39 -18.63
C LYS A 330 14.30 -16.86 -18.93
N LEU A 331 15.58 -17.23 -19.05
CA LEU A 331 15.99 -18.61 -19.35
C LEU A 331 15.58 -19.59 -18.23
N GLU A 332 15.76 -19.22 -16.96
CA GLU A 332 15.33 -20.01 -15.80
C GLU A 332 13.81 -20.26 -15.84
N ALA A 333 13.03 -19.22 -16.12
CA ALA A 333 11.57 -19.34 -16.23
C ALA A 333 11.15 -20.23 -17.40
N ILE A 334 11.79 -20.11 -18.57
CA ILE A 334 11.53 -20.97 -19.75
C ILE A 334 11.86 -22.43 -19.43
N GLN A 335 13.02 -22.70 -18.83
CA GLN A 335 13.48 -24.05 -18.55
C GLN A 335 12.50 -24.81 -17.62
N ARG A 336 12.00 -24.14 -16.58
CA ARG A 336 11.07 -24.75 -15.60
C ARG A 336 9.67 -24.98 -16.16
N THR A 337 9.26 -24.18 -17.14
CA THR A 337 7.88 -24.16 -17.64
C THR A 337 7.73 -24.70 -19.06
N GLN A 338 8.78 -25.28 -19.65
CA GLN A 338 8.78 -25.71 -21.05
C GLN A 338 7.66 -26.72 -21.39
N ASP A 339 7.30 -27.58 -20.43
CA ASP A 339 6.31 -28.65 -20.55
C ASP A 339 4.93 -28.26 -19.99
N TRP A 340 4.76 -26.98 -19.63
CA TRP A 340 3.48 -26.48 -19.13
C TRP A 340 2.53 -26.16 -20.29
N HIS A 341 1.24 -26.17 -20.01
CA HIS A 341 0.20 -25.92 -20.99
C HIS A 341 0.31 -24.54 -21.66
N ALA A 342 -0.21 -24.44 -22.89
CA ALA A 342 -0.34 -23.18 -23.59
C ALA A 342 -1.24 -22.20 -22.81
N PRO A 343 -0.96 -20.88 -22.85
CA PRO A 343 0.06 -20.20 -23.67
C PRO A 343 1.37 -19.91 -22.92
N ILE A 344 1.66 -20.61 -21.81
CA ILE A 344 2.77 -20.24 -20.91
C ILE A 344 4.13 -20.31 -21.64
N PRO A 345 4.54 -21.45 -22.25
CA PRO A 345 5.84 -21.52 -22.92
C PRO A 345 6.00 -20.50 -24.06
N GLN A 346 4.93 -20.27 -24.83
CA GLN A 346 4.92 -19.32 -25.95
C GLN A 346 5.13 -17.89 -25.46
N THR A 347 4.39 -17.50 -24.42
CA THR A 347 4.48 -16.16 -23.84
C THR A 347 5.88 -15.88 -23.29
N LEU A 348 6.46 -16.83 -22.55
CA LEU A 348 7.79 -16.66 -21.96
C LEU A 348 8.88 -16.55 -23.02
N ARG A 349 8.82 -17.34 -24.11
CA ARG A 349 9.77 -17.24 -25.22
C ARG A 349 9.66 -15.91 -25.96
N ALA A 350 8.43 -15.44 -26.23
CA ALA A 350 8.14 -14.19 -26.91
C ALA A 350 8.51 -12.93 -26.10
N THR A 351 8.46 -13.00 -24.76
CA THR A 351 8.74 -11.85 -23.88
C THR A 351 10.15 -11.31 -24.10
N GLN A 352 10.30 -10.03 -24.45
CA GLN A 352 11.63 -9.42 -24.64
C GLN A 352 12.43 -9.38 -23.34
N GLU A 353 13.76 -9.57 -23.43
CA GLU A 353 14.63 -9.69 -22.25
C GLU A 353 14.62 -8.41 -21.39
N ASP A 354 14.54 -7.23 -21.99
CA ASP A 354 14.49 -5.94 -21.28
C ASP A 354 13.17 -5.70 -20.51
N LEU A 355 12.13 -6.48 -20.83
CA LEU A 355 10.85 -6.49 -20.12
C LEU A 355 10.77 -7.57 -19.04
N VAL A 356 11.86 -8.28 -18.76
CA VAL A 356 11.95 -9.28 -17.68
C VAL A 356 12.70 -8.72 -16.49
N THR A 357 12.15 -8.91 -15.29
CA THR A 357 12.80 -8.56 -14.03
C THR A 357 12.60 -9.67 -13.01
N GLY A 358 13.43 -9.70 -11.97
CA GLY A 358 13.28 -10.71 -10.93
C GLY A 358 14.03 -10.34 -9.67
N TYR A 359 13.46 -10.72 -8.53
CA TYR A 359 13.97 -10.34 -7.21
C TYR A 359 13.60 -11.36 -6.13
N PRO A 360 14.45 -11.51 -5.09
CA PRO A 360 14.08 -12.25 -3.89
C PRO A 360 12.91 -11.55 -3.20
N VAL A 361 11.95 -12.34 -2.70
CA VAL A 361 10.74 -11.78 -2.06
C VAL A 361 11.03 -11.50 -0.60
N TYR A 362 10.73 -10.27 -0.19
CA TYR A 362 10.87 -9.84 1.20
C TYR A 362 9.58 -9.25 1.72
N ASP A 363 9.38 -9.38 3.03
CA ASP A 363 8.50 -8.52 3.80
C ASP A 363 9.24 -7.99 5.04
N ARG A 364 8.48 -7.48 6.01
CA ARG A 364 8.97 -7.20 7.36
C ARG A 364 7.97 -7.70 8.38
N GLU A 365 8.46 -7.92 9.58
CA GLU A 365 7.59 -8.13 10.72
C GLU A 365 6.64 -6.94 10.91
N VAL A 366 5.43 -7.23 11.37
CA VAL A 366 4.39 -6.22 11.55
C VAL A 366 4.78 -5.21 12.63
N LEU A 367 4.50 -3.93 12.39
CA LEU A 367 4.67 -2.91 13.40
C LEU A 367 3.64 -3.12 14.52
N ASP A 368 4.09 -3.01 15.77
CA ASP A 368 3.18 -3.00 16.92
C ASP A 368 2.64 -1.59 17.20
N GLU A 369 1.66 -1.49 18.11
CA GLU A 369 1.03 -0.21 18.47
C GLU A 369 1.96 0.77 19.20
N PHE A 370 3.15 0.33 19.62
CA PHE A 370 4.16 1.12 20.31
C PHE A 370 5.30 1.55 19.37
N ALA A 371 5.36 1.05 18.14
CA ALA A 371 6.44 1.26 17.18
C ALA A 371 6.79 2.75 17.00
N PHE A 372 5.80 3.64 17.04
CA PHE A 372 5.99 5.08 16.82
C PHE A 372 6.02 5.92 18.09
N LEU A 373 5.94 5.32 19.28
CA LEU A 373 5.86 6.08 20.52
C LEU A 373 7.26 6.58 20.94
N PRO A 374 7.41 7.89 21.23
CA PRO A 374 8.65 8.42 21.78
C PRO A 374 8.96 7.71 23.11
N VAL A 375 10.17 7.18 23.27
CA VAL A 375 10.57 6.49 24.50
C VAL A 375 10.59 7.49 25.66
N ARG A 376 9.54 7.48 26.48
CA ARG A 376 9.60 7.74 27.93
C ARG A 376 8.51 6.91 28.64
N GLN A 377 8.97 6.09 29.60
CA GLN A 377 8.22 5.18 30.48
C GLN A 377 8.03 3.72 30.03
N ALA A 378 9.07 3.07 29.50
CA ALA A 378 9.22 1.61 29.65
C ALA A 378 9.69 1.23 31.09
N GLY A 379 9.12 1.90 32.11
CA GLY A 379 9.42 1.70 33.53
C GLY A 379 8.17 1.54 34.39
N ALA A 380 6.96 1.58 33.82
CA ALA A 380 5.73 1.40 34.58
C ALA A 380 4.77 0.47 33.85
N LYS A 381 4.80 -0.80 34.28
CA LYS A 381 3.79 -1.85 34.08
C LYS A 381 3.75 -2.56 32.73
N ALA A 382 4.68 -3.50 32.55
CA ALA A 382 4.36 -4.87 32.16
C ALA A 382 5.57 -5.78 32.45
N ARG A 383 5.68 -6.28 33.69
CA ARG A 383 6.38 -7.55 34.02
C ARG A 383 6.26 -7.83 35.52
N SER A 384 5.51 -8.88 35.85
CA SER A 384 5.70 -9.59 37.12
C SER A 384 7.06 -10.28 37.09
N LEU A 385 7.89 -9.97 38.09
CA LEU A 385 8.87 -10.82 38.76
C LEU A 385 9.37 -12.06 37.97
N LYS A 386 10.54 -11.92 37.33
CA LYS A 386 11.72 -12.77 37.59
C LYS A 386 12.93 -12.15 36.89
N ALA A 387 14.02 -12.11 37.63
CA ALA A 387 15.27 -11.43 37.33
C ALA A 387 15.82 -11.79 35.95
N PHE A 388 16.22 -10.77 35.18
CA PHE A 388 17.23 -10.93 34.16
C PHE A 388 18.20 -9.74 34.17
N ASP A 389 19.43 -10.12 33.90
CA ASP A 389 20.67 -9.48 34.27
C ASP A 389 20.92 -8.14 33.56
N ASN A 390 21.73 -7.32 34.21
CA ASN A 390 21.89 -5.91 33.98
C ASN A 390 23.05 -5.63 33.01
N THR A 391 22.93 -6.02 31.74
CA THR A 391 23.98 -5.79 30.72
C THR A 391 23.43 -5.62 29.30
N ASP A 392 22.50 -4.68 29.07
CA ASP A 392 22.43 -4.06 27.74
C ASP A 392 21.85 -2.64 27.78
N LYS A 393 22.73 -1.65 27.90
CA LYS A 393 22.40 -0.22 27.85
C LYS A 393 22.39 0.34 26.41
N SER A 394 22.54 -0.49 25.38
CA SER A 394 22.75 -0.01 24.00
C SER A 394 21.48 0.16 23.16
N LEU A 395 20.31 -0.37 23.57
CA LEU A 395 19.10 -0.42 22.73
C LEU A 395 18.00 0.62 23.06
N SER A 396 18.31 1.68 23.83
CA SER A 396 17.27 2.61 24.34
C SER A 396 17.36 4.09 23.92
N GLN A 397 18.15 4.44 22.90
CA GLN A 397 18.37 5.85 22.52
C GLN A 397 17.66 6.34 21.22
N GLY A 398 16.95 5.49 20.47
CA GLY A 398 16.56 5.82 19.08
C GLY A 398 15.16 6.37 18.81
N LEU A 399 14.16 6.17 19.68
CA LEU A 399 12.81 6.71 19.46
C LEU A 399 12.75 8.17 19.95
N GLY A 400 13.61 8.99 19.36
CA GLY A 400 13.90 10.37 19.74
C GLY A 400 12.76 11.34 19.46
N ILE A 401 12.99 12.61 19.78
CA ILE A 401 12.08 13.74 19.53
C ILE A 401 11.52 13.79 18.10
N LEU A 402 12.23 13.24 17.11
CA LEU A 402 11.83 13.16 15.71
C LEU A 402 10.57 12.34 15.48
N SER A 403 10.33 11.26 16.24
CA SER A 403 9.11 10.44 16.09
C SER A 403 7.83 11.26 16.31
N ARG A 404 7.91 12.43 16.96
CA ARG A 404 6.77 13.36 17.12
C ARG A 404 6.34 14.06 15.82
N TYR A 405 7.21 14.06 14.80
CA TYR A 405 7.05 14.81 13.55
C TYR A 405 7.32 13.97 12.31
N ILE A 406 7.56 12.67 12.46
CA ILE A 406 7.80 11.74 11.35
C ILE A 406 6.82 10.57 11.47
N THR A 407 6.25 10.16 10.34
CA THR A 407 5.47 8.92 10.21
C THR A 407 5.79 8.23 8.88
N LEU A 408 5.22 7.05 8.63
CA LEU A 408 5.49 6.22 7.47
C LEU A 408 4.17 5.81 6.79
N LEU A 409 4.22 5.52 5.48
CA LEU A 409 3.12 4.89 4.75
C LEU A 409 3.61 3.91 3.67
N GLY A 410 2.68 3.09 3.16
CA GLY A 410 2.99 2.09 2.14
C GLY A 410 4.09 1.14 2.57
N ASP A 411 4.93 0.73 1.62
CA ASP A 411 6.02 -0.23 1.87
C ASP A 411 7.11 0.28 2.84
N ALA A 412 7.17 1.60 3.12
CA ALA A 412 8.04 2.11 4.18
C ALA A 412 7.53 1.73 5.57
N ALA A 413 6.21 1.58 5.73
CA ALA A 413 5.57 1.21 6.98
C ALA A 413 5.29 -0.30 7.09
N HIS A 414 4.68 -0.88 6.05
CA HIS A 414 4.13 -2.25 6.07
C HIS A 414 4.41 -2.99 4.75
N PRO A 415 5.69 -3.20 4.39
CA PRO A 415 6.03 -3.97 3.20
C PRO A 415 5.48 -5.40 3.32
N MET A 416 4.94 -5.91 2.22
CA MET A 416 4.29 -7.23 2.17
C MET A 416 4.60 -7.92 0.84
N SER A 417 4.51 -9.26 0.84
CA SER A 417 4.70 -10.07 -0.36
C SER A 417 3.67 -9.69 -1.46
N PRO A 418 4.00 -9.89 -2.75
CA PRO A 418 3.14 -9.48 -3.85
C PRO A 418 1.92 -10.40 -4.06
N PHE A 419 1.86 -11.56 -3.38
CA PHE A 419 0.94 -12.66 -3.71
C PHE A 419 -0.55 -12.35 -3.53
N LYS A 420 -0.90 -11.37 -2.68
CA LYS A 420 -2.30 -10.90 -2.52
C LYS A 420 -2.60 -9.56 -3.22
N GLY A 421 -1.63 -8.96 -3.89
CA GLY A 421 -1.78 -7.67 -4.58
C GLY A 421 -2.23 -6.51 -3.68
N GLN A 422 -1.86 -6.51 -2.39
CA GLN A 422 -2.39 -5.56 -1.40
C GLN A 422 -1.56 -4.29 -1.23
N GLY A 423 -0.25 -4.31 -1.48
CA GLY A 423 0.66 -3.20 -1.11
C GLY A 423 0.20 -1.82 -1.60
N ALA A 424 0.02 -1.66 -2.92
CA ALA A 424 -0.46 -0.40 -3.50
C ALA A 424 -1.85 0.01 -2.98
N ASN A 425 -2.77 -0.95 -2.82
CA ASN A 425 -4.10 -0.69 -2.27
C ASN A 425 -4.00 -0.13 -0.84
N GLN A 426 -3.11 -0.68 0.01
CA GLN A 426 -2.91 -0.17 1.36
C GLN A 426 -2.26 1.21 1.36
N ALA A 427 -1.28 1.46 0.48
CA ALA A 427 -0.63 2.77 0.36
C ALA A 427 -1.60 3.89 -0.06
N LEU A 428 -2.53 3.61 -0.98
CA LEU A 428 -3.60 4.54 -1.37
C LEU A 428 -4.53 4.86 -0.18
N LEU A 429 -4.86 3.85 0.63
CA LEU A 429 -5.67 4.03 1.83
C LEU A 429 -4.94 4.85 2.90
N ASP A 430 -3.64 4.61 3.09
CA ASP A 430 -2.81 5.39 4.00
C ASP A 430 -2.82 6.88 3.63
N ALA A 431 -2.55 7.18 2.36
CA ALA A 431 -2.52 8.54 1.82
C ALA A 431 -3.83 9.29 2.09
N LEU A 432 -4.98 8.67 1.80
CA LEU A 432 -6.29 9.27 2.08
C LEU A 432 -6.56 9.41 3.58
N SER A 433 -6.20 8.41 4.38
CA SER A 433 -6.41 8.41 5.83
C SER A 433 -5.63 9.57 6.47
N LEU A 434 -4.33 9.66 6.17
CA LEU A 434 -3.45 10.70 6.69
C LEU A 434 -3.89 12.10 6.29
N ALA A 435 -4.13 12.35 4.99
CA ALA A 435 -4.56 13.67 4.52
C ALA A 435 -5.91 14.11 5.12
N ARG A 436 -6.86 13.17 5.32
CA ARG A 436 -8.13 13.45 6.00
C ARG A 436 -7.93 13.77 7.48
N LEU A 437 -7.02 13.08 8.16
CA LEU A 437 -6.71 13.33 9.57
C LEU A 437 -5.99 14.68 9.74
N ILE A 438 -5.05 15.03 8.85
CA ILE A 438 -4.44 16.37 8.83
C ILE A 438 -5.52 17.44 8.63
N TYR A 439 -6.35 17.31 7.58
CA TYR A 439 -7.39 18.30 7.29
C TYR A 439 -8.37 18.50 8.45
N THR A 440 -8.75 17.41 9.14
CA THR A 440 -9.73 17.51 10.24
C THR A 440 -9.11 17.84 11.59
N GLY A 441 -7.87 17.43 11.85
CA GLY A 441 -7.16 17.64 13.11
C GLY A 441 -6.38 18.97 13.17
N CYS A 442 -6.01 19.54 12.01
CA CYS A 442 -5.20 20.76 11.94
C CYS A 442 -5.97 21.98 11.42
N ARG A 443 -7.25 21.84 11.07
CA ARG A 443 -8.07 23.00 10.68
C ARG A 443 -8.36 23.92 11.89
N PRO A 444 -8.46 25.24 11.69
CA PRO A 444 -8.95 26.13 12.73
C PRO A 444 -10.32 25.70 13.30
N PRO A 445 -10.54 25.82 14.62
CA PRO A 445 -9.65 26.35 15.65
C PRO A 445 -8.88 25.24 16.45
N SER A 446 -8.30 24.22 15.80
CA SER A 446 -7.75 23.06 16.53
C SER A 446 -6.55 23.33 17.45
N ASN A 447 -5.84 24.45 17.23
CA ASN A 447 -4.57 24.82 17.88
C ASN A 447 -3.51 23.70 17.80
N TRP A 448 -3.41 23.05 16.65
CA TRP A 448 -2.50 21.91 16.47
C TRP A 448 -1.01 22.28 16.67
N ARG A 449 -0.61 23.53 16.41
CA ARG A 449 0.76 24.02 16.64
C ARG A 449 1.16 23.97 18.12
N GLU A 450 0.20 24.19 19.02
CA GLU A 450 0.42 24.11 20.48
C GLU A 450 0.35 22.66 20.98
N LYS A 451 -0.68 21.92 20.54
CA LYS A 451 -0.94 20.53 20.98
C LYS A 451 0.01 19.49 20.35
N GLY A 452 0.66 19.84 19.25
CA GLY A 452 1.53 18.99 18.46
C GLY A 452 0.77 18.12 17.44
N ILE A 453 1.44 17.83 16.32
CA ILE A 453 0.86 17.05 15.22
C ILE A 453 0.59 15.59 15.61
N ARG A 454 1.46 14.98 16.43
CA ARG A 454 1.31 13.61 16.90
C ARG A 454 -0.02 13.39 17.64
N THR A 455 -0.39 14.32 18.52
CA THR A 455 -1.65 14.29 19.28
C THR A 455 -2.87 14.45 18.37
N ASN A 456 -2.79 15.34 17.39
CA ASN A 456 -3.93 15.69 16.53
C ASN A 456 -4.13 14.72 15.36
N VAL A 457 -3.06 14.06 14.91
CA VAL A 457 -3.03 13.32 13.64
C VAL A 457 -2.36 11.96 13.79
N LEU A 458 -1.05 11.92 14.10
CA LEU A 458 -0.24 10.72 13.87
C LEU A 458 -0.69 9.52 14.71
N ASN A 459 -1.01 9.72 16.00
CA ASN A 459 -1.45 8.62 16.85
C ASN A 459 -2.73 7.94 16.34
N ALA A 460 -3.64 8.70 15.74
CA ALA A 460 -4.88 8.15 15.17
C ALA A 460 -4.62 7.47 13.83
N PHE A 461 -3.75 8.06 13.01
CA PHE A 461 -3.35 7.52 11.71
C PHE A 461 -2.62 6.18 11.87
N GLU A 462 -1.54 6.17 12.65
CA GLU A 462 -0.66 5.01 12.83
C GLU A 462 -1.44 3.84 13.43
N LYS A 463 -2.29 4.11 14.42
CA LYS A 463 -3.17 3.08 14.98
C LYS A 463 -4.07 2.43 13.94
N GLU A 464 -4.79 3.23 13.15
CA GLU A 464 -5.68 2.70 12.11
C GLU A 464 -4.91 1.97 11.01
N MET A 465 -3.79 2.55 10.57
CA MET A 465 -2.90 1.95 9.57
C MET A 465 -2.42 0.58 10.05
N ILE A 466 -1.87 0.48 11.27
CA ILE A 466 -1.33 -0.76 11.84
C ILE A 466 -2.45 -1.81 11.98
N GLU A 467 -3.59 -1.45 12.56
CA GLU A 467 -4.74 -2.36 12.73
C GLU A 467 -5.17 -2.96 11.38
N ARG A 468 -5.20 -2.15 10.32
CA ARG A 468 -5.60 -2.56 8.99
C ARG A 468 -4.51 -3.37 8.26
N SER A 469 -3.28 -2.88 8.23
CA SER A 469 -2.21 -3.44 7.41
C SER A 469 -1.61 -4.71 8.01
N THR A 470 -1.60 -4.87 9.34
CA THR A 470 -1.11 -6.07 10.03
C THR A 470 -1.75 -7.34 9.48
N VAL A 471 -3.07 -7.32 9.30
CA VAL A 471 -3.82 -8.45 8.75
C VAL A 471 -3.34 -8.76 7.33
N LYS A 472 -3.08 -7.72 6.52
CA LYS A 472 -2.65 -7.87 5.12
C LYS A 472 -1.22 -8.34 4.97
N VAL A 473 -0.30 -7.89 5.81
CA VAL A 473 1.08 -8.40 5.85
C VAL A 473 1.08 -9.88 6.19
N LYS A 474 0.43 -10.27 7.30
CA LYS A 474 0.36 -11.67 7.74
C LYS A 474 -0.29 -12.59 6.70
N GLU A 475 -1.43 -12.17 6.17
CA GLU A 475 -2.12 -12.90 5.12
C GLU A 475 -1.27 -13.04 3.83
N SER A 476 -0.48 -12.03 3.47
CA SER A 476 0.37 -12.07 2.27
C SER A 476 1.59 -12.95 2.49
N ALA A 477 2.18 -12.94 3.69
CA ALA A 477 3.24 -13.88 4.07
C ALA A 477 2.74 -15.33 4.00
N ALA A 478 1.60 -15.64 4.63
CA ALA A 478 1.00 -16.98 4.57
C ALA A 478 0.64 -17.41 3.13
N ALA A 479 0.32 -16.46 2.25
CA ALA A 479 0.08 -16.76 0.84
C ALA A 479 1.36 -17.19 0.11
N ALA A 480 2.55 -16.71 0.51
CA ALA A 480 3.82 -17.18 -0.05
C ALA A 480 3.99 -18.68 0.19
N ASP A 481 3.80 -19.14 1.43
CA ASP A 481 3.92 -20.56 1.78
C ASP A 481 2.85 -21.40 1.10
N PHE A 482 1.59 -20.94 1.16
CA PHE A 482 0.46 -21.68 0.60
C PHE A 482 0.57 -21.88 -0.91
N LEU A 483 0.95 -20.84 -1.66
CA LEU A 483 1.00 -20.89 -3.12
C LEU A 483 2.13 -21.78 -3.66
N HIS A 484 3.10 -22.13 -2.82
CA HIS A 484 4.18 -23.08 -3.11
C HIS A 484 4.05 -24.34 -2.24
N SER A 485 2.81 -24.80 -2.03
CA SER A 485 2.49 -26.08 -1.38
C SER A 485 1.40 -26.83 -2.15
N ASP A 486 1.29 -28.14 -1.96
CA ASP A 486 0.24 -28.99 -2.57
C ASP A 486 -1.19 -28.50 -2.30
N LEU A 487 -1.40 -27.73 -1.23
CA LEU A 487 -2.69 -27.15 -0.88
C LEU A 487 -3.24 -26.21 -1.96
N VAL A 488 -2.37 -25.64 -2.82
CA VAL A 488 -2.78 -24.77 -3.94
C VAL A 488 -3.60 -25.53 -5.00
N LEU A 489 -3.43 -26.86 -5.08
CA LEU A 489 -4.08 -27.73 -6.06
C LEU A 489 -5.48 -28.19 -5.64
N LYS A 490 -5.96 -27.81 -4.44
CA LYS A 490 -7.28 -28.17 -3.95
C LYS A 490 -8.39 -27.63 -4.88
N GLU A 491 -9.30 -28.47 -5.34
CA GLU A 491 -10.39 -28.08 -6.26
C GLU A 491 -11.48 -27.27 -5.53
N ILE A 492 -11.45 -25.94 -5.64
CA ILE A 492 -12.41 -25.02 -5.03
C ILE A 492 -12.58 -23.78 -5.91
N ASP A 493 -13.82 -23.45 -6.25
CA ASP A 493 -14.20 -22.28 -7.05
C ASP A 493 -14.20 -20.97 -6.26
N ALA A 494 -13.02 -20.59 -5.75
CA ALA A 494 -12.81 -19.37 -4.99
C ALA A 494 -11.39 -18.82 -5.21
N PRO A 495 -11.15 -17.52 -4.90
CA PRO A 495 -9.80 -16.98 -4.87
C PRO A 495 -8.87 -17.83 -3.99
N ARG A 496 -7.72 -18.23 -4.56
CA ARG A 496 -6.73 -19.06 -3.85
C ARG A 496 -6.33 -18.46 -2.50
N GLY A 497 -6.41 -19.28 -1.46
CA GLY A 497 -6.16 -18.88 -0.06
C GLY A 497 -7.36 -18.31 0.69
N SER A 498 -8.58 -18.35 0.14
CA SER A 498 -9.82 -17.93 0.84
C SER A 498 -10.15 -18.76 2.08
N ASP A 499 -9.68 -20.01 2.11
CA ASP A 499 -10.08 -21.01 3.12
C ASP A 499 -9.04 -21.13 4.25
N ILE A 500 -7.92 -20.44 4.12
CA ILE A 500 -6.87 -20.37 5.14
C ILE A 500 -7.35 -19.36 6.18
N LYS A 501 -7.91 -19.87 7.28
CA LYS A 501 -8.37 -19.07 8.43
C LYS A 501 -7.25 -18.77 9.41
#